data_AF-A0A3D1PPY6-F1
#
_entry.id   AF-A0A3D1PPY6-F1
#
_cell.length_a   1.000
_cell.length_b   1.000
_cell.length_c   1.000
_cell.angle_alpha   90.00
_cell.angle_beta   90.00
_cell.angle_gamma   90.00
#
_symmetry.space_group_name_H-M   'P 1'
#
loop_
_entity.id
_entity.type
_entity.pdbx_description
1 polymer ?
#
loop_
_entity_poly.entity_id
_entity_poly.type
_entity_poly.pdbx_seq_one_letter_code
_entity_poly.pdbx_strand_id
1 'polypeptide(L)'
;MNNLREVKDDLLKEWIEYREETIFAIMNEEDKKHEIRYDEITEKILKNVPKQNQKYVRQQLDVLDRNYMEYLDYWCEKYYRNGFADVIELFRM
;
A
#
# COMPACT_ATOMS: atom_id res chain seq x y z
N MET A 1 -19.12 1.65 24.11
CA MET A 1 -18.66 1.65 22.72
C MET A 1 -17.82 0.40 22.53
N ASN A 2 -18.29 -0.53 21.70
CA ASN A 2 -17.45 -1.67 21.31
C ASN A 2 -16.37 -1.13 20.39
N ASN A 3 -15.12 -1.52 20.62
CA ASN A 3 -14.02 -1.13 19.76
C ASN A 3 -14.30 -1.74 18.37
N LEU A 4 -14.58 -0.92 17.35
CA LEU A 4 -14.79 -1.40 15.96
C LEU A 4 -13.53 -2.12 15.40
N ARG A 5 -12.44 -2.12 16.17
CA ARG A 5 -11.19 -2.84 15.92
C ARG A 5 -11.27 -4.36 16.14
N GLU A 6 -12.29 -4.85 16.84
CA GLU A 6 -12.51 -6.29 17.11
C GLU A 6 -13.81 -6.81 16.46
N VAL A 7 -14.16 -6.30 15.27
CA VAL A 7 -15.34 -6.79 14.54
C VAL A 7 -14.98 -8.11 13.85
N LYS A 8 -15.72 -9.18 14.16
CA LYS A 8 -15.52 -10.53 13.63
C LYS A 8 -15.74 -10.62 12.11
N ASP A 9 -16.65 -9.80 11.59
CA ASP A 9 -17.02 -9.71 10.17
C ASP A 9 -16.58 -8.33 9.65
N ASP A 10 -15.29 -8.21 9.34
CA ASP A 10 -14.65 -6.96 8.95
C ASP A 10 -14.78 -6.69 7.46
N LEU A 11 -16.02 -6.38 7.05
CA LEU A 11 -16.39 -6.10 5.66
C LEU A 11 -15.51 -5.01 5.02
N LEU A 12 -14.99 -4.07 5.81
CA LEU A 12 -14.13 -3.02 5.30
C LEU A 12 -12.74 -3.55 4.94
N LYS A 13 -12.19 -4.42 5.77
CA LYS A 13 -10.94 -5.13 5.45
C LYS A 13 -11.11 -6.02 4.23
N GLU A 14 -12.18 -6.81 4.16
CA GLU A 14 -12.48 -7.64 2.98
C GLU A 14 -12.60 -6.79 1.70
N TRP A 15 -13.23 -5.61 1.80
CA TRP A 15 -13.33 -4.69 0.67
C TRP A 15 -11.97 -4.07 0.27
N ILE A 16 -11.11 -3.74 1.24
CA ILE A 16 -9.75 -3.25 0.98
C ILE A 16 -8.91 -4.34 0.31
N GLU A 17 -8.92 -5.57 0.82
CA GLU A 17 -8.21 -6.71 0.23
C GLU A 17 -8.70 -7.00 -1.20
N TYR A 18 -10.02 -7.03 -1.42
CA TYR A 18 -10.59 -7.17 -2.76
C TYR A 18 -10.17 -6.04 -3.70
N ARG A 19 -10.13 -4.80 -3.19
CA ARG A 19 -9.68 -3.64 -3.97
C ARG A 19 -8.21 -3.80 -4.34
N GLU A 20 -7.33 -4.16 -3.42
CA GLU A 20 -5.90 -4.39 -3.70
C GLU A 20 -5.69 -5.46 -4.78
N GLU A 21 -6.42 -6.57 -4.73
CA GLU A 21 -6.33 -7.63 -5.74
C GLU A 21 -6.84 -7.20 -7.12
N THR A 22 -7.84 -6.32 -7.17
CA THR A 22 -8.52 -5.93 -8.41
C THR A 22 -8.09 -4.57 -8.95
N ILE A 23 -7.35 -3.76 -8.19
CA ILE A 23 -7.08 -2.35 -8.51
C ILE A 23 -6.40 -2.22 -9.86
N PHE A 24 -5.42 -3.08 -10.15
CA PHE A 24 -4.70 -3.07 -11.42
C PHE A 24 -5.59 -3.36 -12.64
N ALA A 25 -6.69 -4.10 -12.47
CA ALA A 25 -7.63 -4.40 -13.55
C ALA A 25 -8.59 -3.23 -13.85
N ILE A 26 -8.76 -2.30 -12.92
CA ILE A 26 -9.71 -1.17 -13.02
C ILE A 26 -9.04 0.21 -13.10
N MET A 27 -7.69 0.27 -13.07
CA MET A 27 -6.93 1.51 -13.17
C MET A 27 -7.17 2.23 -14.51
N ASN A 28 -7.50 3.51 -14.42
CA ASN A 28 -7.56 4.39 -15.59
C ASN A 28 -6.18 5.02 -15.89
N GLU A 29 -6.06 5.77 -16.99
CA GLU A 29 -4.79 6.40 -17.41
C GLU A 29 -4.26 7.46 -16.43
N GLU A 30 -5.12 8.07 -15.63
CA GLU A 30 -4.68 8.97 -14.55
C GLU A 30 -4.13 8.18 -13.37
N ASP A 31 -4.79 7.10 -12.96
CA ASP A 31 -4.35 6.25 -11.83
C ASP A 31 -2.94 5.68 -12.07
N LYS A 32 -2.66 5.26 -13.32
CA LYS A 32 -1.33 4.78 -13.74
C LYS A 32 -0.21 5.81 -13.56
N LYS A 33 -0.51 7.11 -13.55
CA LYS A 33 0.51 8.15 -13.31
C LYS A 33 0.98 8.20 -11.86
N HIS A 34 0.20 7.64 -10.94
CA HIS A 34 0.48 7.60 -9.51
C HIS A 34 1.02 6.24 -9.06
N GLU A 35 1.33 5.33 -9.99
CA GLU A 35 1.91 4.03 -9.69
C GLU A 35 3.37 4.16 -9.19
N ILE A 36 3.75 3.32 -8.24
CA ILE A 36 5.16 3.20 -7.82
C ILE A 36 5.92 2.46 -8.93
N ARG A 37 6.70 3.19 -9.73
CA ARG A 37 7.51 2.63 -10.83
C ARG A 37 8.82 2.00 -10.34
N TYR A 38 8.72 1.10 -9.36
CA TYR A 38 9.86 0.50 -8.66
C TYR A 38 10.87 -0.12 -9.62
N ASP A 39 10.41 -0.98 -10.53
CA ASP A 39 11.28 -1.70 -11.47
C ASP A 39 12.07 -0.76 -12.37
N GLU A 40 11.40 0.23 -12.96
CA GLU A 40 12.05 1.19 -13.86
C GLU A 40 13.05 2.08 -13.12
N ILE A 41 12.71 2.55 -11.93
CA ILE A 41 13.62 3.36 -11.10
C ILE A 41 14.84 2.52 -10.73
N THR A 42 14.61 1.27 -10.31
CA THR A 42 15.67 0.31 -9.97
C THR A 42 16.61 0.06 -11.15
N GLU A 43 16.09 -0.17 -12.35
CA GLU A 43 16.91 -0.34 -13.55
C GLU A 43 17.75 0.90 -13.87
N LYS A 44 17.16 2.10 -13.80
CA LYS A 44 17.88 3.36 -14.02
C LYS A 44 19.01 3.56 -13.01
N ILE A 45 18.78 3.24 -11.74
CA ILE A 45 19.81 3.30 -10.70
C ILE A 45 20.91 2.27 -11.00
N LEU A 46 20.56 1.00 -11.19
CA LEU A 46 21.53 -0.08 -11.35
C LEU A 46 22.40 0.08 -12.61
N LYS A 47 21.86 0.69 -13.69
CA LYS A 47 22.63 1.02 -14.90
C LYS A 47 23.82 1.93 -14.63
N ASN A 48 23.76 2.75 -13.57
CA ASN A 48 24.81 3.69 -13.18
C ASN A 48 25.67 3.17 -12.01
N VAL A 49 25.43 1.95 -11.52
CA VAL A 49 26.17 1.33 -10.42
C VAL A 49 27.18 0.32 -10.97
N PRO A 50 28.44 0.31 -10.50
CA PRO A 50 29.41 -0.72 -10.86
C PRO A 50 28.88 -2.13 -10.61
N LYS A 51 29.10 -3.07 -11.54
CA LYS A 51 28.53 -4.43 -11.49
C LYS A 51 28.73 -5.13 -10.14
N GLN A 52 29.90 -4.95 -9.51
CA GLN A 52 30.22 -5.53 -8.20
C GLN A 52 29.29 -5.04 -7.06
N ASN A 53 28.75 -3.83 -7.18
CA ASN A 53 27.87 -3.21 -6.18
C ASN A 53 26.39 -3.37 -6.50
N GLN A 54 26.02 -3.75 -7.72
CA GLN A 54 24.62 -3.85 -8.14
C GLN A 54 23.80 -4.79 -7.27
N LYS A 55 24.39 -5.93 -6.83
CA LYS A 55 23.71 -6.86 -5.93
C LYS A 55 23.32 -6.20 -4.61
N TYR A 56 24.26 -5.49 -3.99
CA TYR A 56 24.01 -4.80 -2.73
C TYR A 56 22.98 -3.68 -2.91
N VAL A 57 23.13 -2.85 -3.95
CA VAL A 57 22.19 -1.74 -4.21
C VAL A 57 20.77 -2.25 -4.45
N ARG A 58 20.60 -3.32 -5.24
CA ARG A 58 19.29 -3.96 -5.44
C ARG A 58 18.68 -4.40 -4.12
N GLN A 59 19.45 -5.07 -3.26
CA GLN A 59 18.96 -5.49 -1.94
C GLN A 59 18.50 -4.32 -1.07
N GLN A 60 19.17 -3.17 -1.12
CA GLN A 60 18.75 -1.98 -0.38
C GLN A 60 17.49 -1.36 -0.96
N LEU A 61 17.34 -1.35 -2.29
CA LEU A 61 16.11 -0.92 -2.96
C LEU A 61 14.94 -1.83 -2.59
N ASP A 62 15.13 -3.15 -2.54
CA ASP A 62 14.08 -4.11 -2.16
C ASP A 62 13.67 -3.93 -0.68
N VAL A 63 14.62 -3.56 0.19
CA VAL A 63 14.31 -3.22 1.60
C VAL A 63 13.52 -1.92 1.67
N LEU A 64 13.90 -0.91 0.90
CA LEU A 64 13.21 0.37 0.85
C LEU A 64 11.78 0.23 0.33
N ASP A 65 11.58 -0.54 -0.75
CA ASP A 65 10.27 -0.82 -1.33
C ASP A 65 9.34 -1.48 -0.32
N ARG A 66 9.79 -2.57 0.33
CA ARG A 66 9.04 -3.22 1.40
C ARG A 66 8.70 -2.27 2.55
N ASN A 67 9.67 -1.44 2.98
CA ASN A 67 9.42 -0.49 4.06
C ASN A 67 8.38 0.57 3.68
N TYR A 68 8.38 1.03 2.43
CA TYR A 68 7.35 1.93 1.92
C TYR A 68 5.97 1.28 1.89
N MET A 69 5.87 0.03 1.42
CA MET A 69 4.61 -0.71 1.39
C MET A 69 4.07 -0.93 2.81
N GLU A 70 4.90 -1.42 3.73
CA GLU A 70 4.53 -1.60 5.14
C GLU A 70 4.07 -0.28 5.81
N TYR A 71 4.72 0.84 5.47
CA TYR A 71 4.33 2.16 5.94
C TYR A 71 2.93 2.55 5.42
N LEU A 72 2.69 2.38 4.11
CA LEU A 72 1.40 2.71 3.50
C LEU A 72 0.29 1.85 4.09
N ASP A 73 0.49 0.53 4.18
CA ASP A 73 -0.50 -0.41 4.72
C ASP A 73 -0.89 -0.05 6.15
N TYR A 74 0.10 0.21 7.02
CA TYR A 74 -0.16 0.57 8.42
C TYR A 74 -0.99 1.85 8.56
N TRP A 75 -0.68 2.89 7.79
CA TRP A 75 -1.42 4.16 7.90
C TRP A 75 -2.79 4.09 7.22
N CYS A 76 -2.93 3.32 6.14
CA CYS A 76 -4.21 2.99 5.52
C CYS A 76 -5.14 2.31 6.54
N GLU A 77 -4.68 1.23 7.16
CA GLU A 77 -5.40 0.54 8.22
C GLU A 77 -5.70 1.45 9.41
N LYS A 78 -4.70 2.22 9.88
CA LYS A 78 -4.85 3.04 11.08
C LYS A 78 -5.81 4.21 10.91
N TYR A 79 -5.86 4.87 9.75
CA TYR A 79 -6.66 6.09 9.58
C TYR A 79 -7.83 5.94 8.62
N TYR A 80 -7.69 5.21 7.51
CA TYR A 80 -8.81 5.05 6.58
C TYR A 80 -9.81 4.03 7.11
N ARG A 81 -9.34 2.88 7.60
CA ARG A 81 -10.24 1.86 8.15
C ARG A 81 -10.89 2.33 9.45
N ASN A 82 -10.09 2.83 10.41
CA ASN A 82 -10.65 3.35 11.67
C ASN A 82 -11.49 4.62 11.45
N GLY A 83 -11.07 5.54 10.57
CA GLY A 83 -11.84 6.76 10.29
C GLY A 83 -13.19 6.46 9.63
N PHE A 84 -13.25 5.47 8.73
CA PHE A 84 -14.52 5.01 8.18
C PHE A 84 -15.43 4.40 9.26
N ALA A 85 -14.85 3.62 10.17
CA ALA A 85 -15.57 3.05 11.31
C ALA A 85 -16.17 4.16 12.21
N ASP A 86 -15.38 5.20 12.52
CA ASP A 86 -15.82 6.37 13.27
C ASP A 86 -16.99 7.11 12.57
N VAL A 87 -16.94 7.25 11.24
CA VAL A 87 -18.02 7.87 10.43
C VAL A 87 -19.32 7.07 10.52
N ILE A 88 -19.27 5.73 10.46
CA ILE A 88 -20.46 4.89 10.64
C ILE A 88 -21.06 5.10 12.04
N GLU A 89 -20.22 5.21 13.08
CA GLU A 89 -20.68 5.48 14.45
C GLU A 89 -21.38 6.83 14.55
N LEU A 90 -20.87 7.88 13.87
CA LEU A 90 -21.52 9.19 13.80
C LEU A 90 -22.91 9.13 13.14
N PHE A 91 -23.09 8.30 12.11
CA PHE A 91 -24.40 8.14 11.45
C PHE A 91 -25.40 7.29 12.25
N ARG A 92 -24.96 6.58 13.30
CA ARG A 92 -25.82 5.79 14.19
C ARG A 92 -26.29 6.58 15.42
N MET A 93 -25.79 7.79 15.63
CA MET A 93 -26.27 8.75 16.64
C MET A 93 -27.48 9.53 16.14
#